data_AF-A0A3N5QJR8-F1
#
_entry.id   AF-A0A3N5QJR8-F1
#
_cell.length_a   1.000
_cell.length_b   1.000
_cell.length_c   1.000
_cell.angle_alpha   90.00
_cell.angle_beta   90.00
_cell.angle_gamma   90.00
#
_symmetry.space_group_name_H-M   'P 1'
#
loop_
_entity.id
_entity.type
_entity.pdbx_description
1 polymer ?
#
loop_
_entity_poly.entity_id
_entity_poly.type
_entity_poly.pdbx_seq_one_letter_code
_entity_poly.pdbx_strand_id
1 'polypeptide(L)'
;MPLYDFKCRACGHRFDELVRLGETPRCPKCADAAPERLFSTSAGVITDRSRNRAAGVARRAAGKVKREKDHAQAEYERNYIKEHSEGG
;
A
#
# COMPACT_ATOMS: atom_id res chain seq x y z
N MET A 1 -1.02 -24.53 2.86
CA MET A 1 -2.11 -24.24 3.81
C MET A 1 -1.93 -22.82 4.30
N PRO A 2 -2.97 -21.97 4.27
CA PRO A 2 -2.88 -20.61 4.76
C PRO A 2 -2.77 -20.60 6.29
N LEU A 3 -1.90 -19.75 6.82
CA LEU A 3 -1.80 -19.47 8.25
C LEU A 3 -2.87 -18.42 8.61
N TYR A 4 -3.65 -18.68 9.66
CA TYR A 4 -4.63 -17.72 10.16
C TYR A 4 -4.42 -17.48 11.64
N ASP A 5 -4.72 -16.25 12.04
CA ASP A 5 -4.67 -15.82 13.44
C ASP A 5 -6.03 -16.09 14.07
N PHE A 6 -6.04 -16.57 15.31
CA PHE A 6 -7.24 -16.89 16.07
C PHE A 6 -7.20 -16.29 17.47
N LYS A 7 -8.37 -16.00 18.02
CA LYS A 7 -8.57 -15.61 19.42
C LYS A 7 -9.64 -16.49 20.05
N CYS A 8 -9.26 -17.23 21.09
CA CYS A 8 -10.23 -18.00 21.86
C CYS A 8 -11.23 -17.09 22.57
N ARG A 9 -12.52 -17.39 22.46
CA ARG A 9 -13.59 -16.65 23.14
C ARG A 9 -13.68 -16.96 24.63
N ALA A 10 -13.36 -18.18 25.03
CA ALA A 10 -13.41 -18.60 26.43
C ALA A 10 -12.24 -18.07 27.26
N CYS A 11 -11.00 -18.24 26.80
CA CYS A 11 -9.80 -17.89 27.58
C CYS A 11 -9.06 -16.64 27.08
N GLY A 12 -9.49 -16.05 25.96
CA GLY A 12 -8.86 -14.86 25.38
C GLY A 12 -7.50 -15.07 24.73
N HIS A 13 -6.97 -16.30 24.72
CA HIS A 13 -5.66 -16.63 24.15
C HIS A 13 -5.65 -16.41 22.64
N ARG A 14 -4.61 -15.75 22.14
CA ARG A 14 -4.35 -15.55 20.71
C ARG A 14 -3.29 -16.53 20.23
N PHE A 15 -3.52 -17.17 19.09
CA PHE A 15 -2.64 -18.17 18.52
C PHE A 15 -2.84 -18.23 17.00
N ASP A 16 -1.81 -18.68 16.28
CA ASP A 16 -1.81 -18.74 14.83
C ASP A 16 -1.65 -20.20 14.39
N GLU A 17 -2.52 -20.66 13.48
CA GLU A 17 -2.56 -22.07 13.11
C GLU A 17 -2.80 -22.29 11.60
N LEU A 18 -2.12 -23.29 11.05
CA LEU A 18 -2.29 -23.73 9.67
C LEU A 18 -3.53 -24.60 9.59
N VAL A 19 -4.63 -24.05 9.06
CA VAL A 19 -5.90 -24.78 8.98
C VAL A 19 -6.27 -25.09 7.55
N ARG A 20 -7.02 -26.18 7.36
CA ARG A 20 -7.64 -26.50 6.08
C ARG A 20 -8.82 -25.57 5.82
N LEU A 21 -9.13 -25.35 4.54
CA LEU A 21 -10.26 -24.52 4.16
C LEU A 21 -11.56 -25.18 4.66
N GLY A 22 -12.28 -24.50 5.57
CA GLY A 22 -13.53 -25.00 6.16
C GLY A 22 -13.38 -25.71 7.51
N GLU A 23 -12.16 -25.84 8.05
CA GLU A 23 -11.91 -26.44 9.36
C GLU A 23 -11.66 -25.35 10.43
N THR A 24 -12.15 -25.56 11.65
CA THR A 24 -11.93 -24.65 12.78
C THR A 24 -11.04 -25.35 13.82
N PRO A 25 -9.89 -24.77 14.18
CA PRO A 25 -8.97 -25.39 15.14
C PRO A 25 -9.52 -25.27 16.56
N ARG A 26 -9.02 -26.10 17.48
CA ARG A 26 -9.35 -25.97 18.91
C ARG A 26 -8.34 -25.05 19.59
N CYS A 27 -8.76 -24.37 20.66
CA CYS A 27 -7.83 -23.57 21.44
C CYS A 27 -6.78 -24.46 22.12
N PRO A 28 -5.47 -24.20 21.95
CA PRO A 28 -4.41 -25.00 22.57
C PRO A 28 -4.34 -24.85 24.10
N LYS A 29 -4.96 -23.81 24.67
CA LYS A 29 -4.92 -23.51 26.11
C LYS A 29 -6.10 -24.09 26.89
N CYS A 30 -7.29 -24.12 26.31
CA CYS A 30 -8.52 -24.52 27.00
C CYS A 30 -9.40 -25.52 26.23
N ALA A 31 -8.93 -26.00 25.07
CA ALA A 31 -9.62 -26.96 24.20
C ALA A 31 -10.99 -26.52 23.66
N ASP A 32 -11.33 -25.23 23.77
CA ASP A 32 -12.57 -24.67 23.22
C ASP A 32 -12.63 -24.89 21.70
N ALA A 33 -13.80 -25.28 21.20
CA ALA A 33 -13.99 -25.74 19.82
C ALA A 33 -14.32 -24.61 18.82
N ALA A 34 -14.52 -23.37 19.28
CA ALA A 34 -14.95 -22.26 18.43
C ALA A 34 -14.15 -20.97 18.69
N PRO A 35 -12.81 -20.98 18.51
CA PRO A 35 -12.03 -19.75 18.51
C PRO A 35 -12.46 -18.84 17.35
N GLU A 36 -12.43 -17.53 17.60
CA GLU A 36 -12.76 -16.51 16.62
C GLU A 36 -11.56 -16.24 15.72
N ARG A 37 -11.73 -16.33 14.40
CA ARG A 37 -10.67 -16.04 13.44
C ARG A 37 -10.45 -14.53 13.34
N LEU A 38 -9.23 -14.09 13.63
CA LEU A 38 -8.81 -12.71 13.46
C LEU A 38 -8.39 -12.50 12.01
N PHE A 39 -9.06 -11.57 11.33
CA PHE A 39 -8.57 -11.05 10.07
C PHE A 39 -7.55 -9.96 10.38
N SER A 40 -6.26 -10.26 10.17
CA SER A 40 -5.24 -9.22 10.25
C SER A 40 -5.58 -8.12 9.22
N THR A 41 -5.69 -6.87 9.69
CA THR A 41 -5.89 -5.70 8.83
C THR A 41 -4.74 -5.49 7.85
N SER A 42 -3.60 -6.15 8.05
CA SER A 42 -2.45 -6.16 7.14
C SER A 42 -2.44 -7.34 6.16
N ALA A 43 -3.44 -8.23 6.17
CA ALA A 43 -3.66 -9.17 5.07
C ALA A 43 -4.18 -8.38 3.86
N GLY A 44 -3.27 -7.62 3.24
CA GLY A 44 -3.56 -6.57 2.29
C GLY A 44 -4.19 -7.11 1.01
N VAL A 45 -5.53 -7.07 0.95
CA VAL A 45 -6.23 -7.19 -0.33
C VAL A 45 -6.04 -5.88 -1.09
N ILE A 46 -4.98 -5.82 -1.90
CA ILE A 46 -4.72 -4.67 -2.77
C ILE A 46 -5.67 -4.74 -3.97
N THR A 47 -6.81 -4.06 -3.86
CA THR A 47 -7.77 -3.92 -4.95
C THR A 47 -7.24 -3.01 -6.06
N ASP A 48 -7.76 -3.18 -7.28
CA ASP A 48 -7.43 -2.33 -8.42
C ASP A 48 -7.67 -0.84 -8.13
N ARG A 49 -8.77 -0.53 -7.43
CA ARG A 49 -9.09 0.82 -6.96
C ARG A 49 -7.98 1.42 -6.09
N SER A 50 -7.44 0.64 -5.16
CA SER A 50 -6.33 1.09 -4.29
C SER A 50 -5.05 1.34 -5.09
N ARG A 51 -4.73 0.48 -6.07
CA ARG A 51 -3.57 0.65 -6.96
C ARG A 51 -3.69 1.91 -7.81
N ASN A 52 -4.85 2.11 -8.44
CA ASN A 52 -5.11 3.26 -9.29
C ASN A 52 -5.05 4.58 -8.52
N ARG A 53 -5.53 4.60 -7.27
CA ARG A 53 -5.41 5.77 -6.41
C ARG A 53 -3.95 6.09 -6.08
N ALA A 54 -3.15 5.08 -5.70
CA ALA A 54 -1.73 5.26 -5.42
C ALA A 54 -0.95 5.75 -6.66
N ALA A 55 -1.19 5.12 -7.81
CA ALA A 55 -0.62 5.56 -9.09
C ALA A 55 -1.05 6.99 -9.46
N GLY A 56 -2.30 7.37 -9.17
CA GLY A 56 -2.81 8.72 -9.38
C GLY A 56 -2.06 9.78 -8.55
N VAL A 57 -1.73 9.49 -7.29
CA VAL A 57 -0.94 10.39 -6.43
C VAL A 57 0.47 10.56 -7.00
N ALA A 58 1.14 9.46 -7.38
CA ALA A 58 2.47 9.50 -7.97
C ALA A 58 2.50 10.31 -9.28
N ARG A 59 1.52 10.10 -10.17
CA ARG A 59 1.39 10.85 -11.42
C ARG A 59 1.19 12.35 -11.20
N ARG A 60 0.40 12.75 -10.19
CA ARG A 60 0.19 14.17 -9.84
C ARG A 60 1.46 14.82 -9.34
N ALA A 61 2.22 14.13 -8.49
CA ALA A 61 3.52 14.62 -8.01
C ALA A 61 4.51 14.79 -9.18
N ALA A 62 4.61 13.79 -10.07
CA ALA A 62 5.44 13.85 -11.26
C ALA A 62 5.03 15.02 -12.20
N GLY A 63 3.73 15.26 -12.36
CA GLY A 63 3.23 16.37 -13.17
C GLY A 63 3.63 17.76 -12.64
N LYS A 64 3.66 17.95 -11.31
CA LYS A 64 4.13 19.20 -10.70
C LYS A 64 5.61 19.43 -10.98
N VAL A 65 6.44 18.41 -10.76
CA VAL A 65 7.89 18.47 -11.02
C VAL A 65 8.18 18.72 -12.50
N LYS A 66 7.44 18.08 -13.41
CA LYS A 66 7.58 18.31 -14.85
C LYS A 66 7.32 19.77 -15.19
N ARG A 67 6.21 20.35 -14.71
CA ARG A 67 5.86 21.75 -15.00
C ARG A 67 6.93 22.74 -14.53
N GLU A 68 7.50 22.51 -13.35
CA GLU A 68 8.59 23.33 -12.82
C GLU A 68 9.85 23.24 -13.70
N LYS A 69 10.24 22.02 -14.09
CA LYS A 69 11.37 21.79 -15.00
C LYS A 69 11.15 22.42 -16.37
N ASP A 70 9.97 22.24 -16.95
CA ASP A 70 9.60 22.82 -18.25
C ASP A 70 9.70 24.36 -18.20
N HIS A 71 9.25 24.98 -17.11
CA HIS A 71 9.33 26.43 -16.92
C HIS A 71 10.79 26.92 -16.83
N ALA A 72 11.59 26.27 -15.99
CA ALA A 72 13.01 26.61 -15.83
C ALA A 72 13.78 26.45 -17.15
N GLN A 73 13.48 25.40 -17.91
CA GLN A 73 14.09 25.19 -19.22
C GLN A 73 13.68 26.29 -20.23
N ALA A 74 12.39 26.64 -20.28
CA ALA A 74 11.92 27.71 -21.16
C ALA A 74 12.54 29.08 -20.80
N GLU A 75 12.74 29.36 -19.51
CA GLU A 75 13.45 30.57 -19.06
C GLU A 75 14.92 30.57 -19.48
N TYR A 76 15.61 29.45 -19.30
CA TYR A 76 16.99 29.29 -19.75
C TYR A 76 17.12 29.54 -21.26
N GLU A 77 16.27 28.90 -22.06
CA GLU A 77 16.28 29.05 -23.52
C GLU A 77 16.00 30.50 -23.94
N ARG A 78 15.03 31.18 -23.30
CA ARG A 78 14.76 32.60 -23.56
C ARG A 78 15.95 33.50 -23.23
N ASN A 79 16.58 33.30 -22.08
CA ASN A 79 17.72 34.10 -21.66
C ASN A 79 18.93 33.85 -22.56
N TYR A 80 19.20 32.59 -22.89
CA TYR A 80 20.28 32.20 -23.80
C TYR A 80 20.12 32.85 -25.18
N ILE A 81 18.91 32.79 -25.77
CA ILE A 81 18.62 33.40 -27.06
C ILE A 81 18.85 34.91 -27.00
N LYS A 82 18.39 35.58 -25.95
CA LYS A 82 18.57 37.02 -25.78
C LYS A 82 20.06 37.38 -25.75
N GLU A 83 20.84 36.73 -24.88
CA GLU A 83 22.27 36.96 -24.72
C GLU A 83 23.06 36.68 -26.02
N HIS A 84 22.67 35.67 -26.80
CA HIS A 84 23.34 35.32 -28.05
C HIS A 84 22.82 36.06 -29.29
N SER A 85 21.76 36.86 -29.15
CA SER A 85 21.25 37.73 -30.21
C SER A 85 21.77 39.17 -30.12
N GLU A 86 22.20 39.61 -28.93
CA GLU A 86 22.69 40.97 -28.66
C GLU A 86 24.22 41.11 -28.85
N GLY A 87 24.94 40.01 -29.10
CA GLY A 87 26.41 39.97 -29.22
C GLY A 87 26.97 39.80 -30.65
N GLY A 88 26.16 40.09 -31.68
CA GLY A 88 26.56 40.04 -33.10
C GLY A 88 26.79 41.41 -33.71
#